data_AF-A0A0Z8X7E1-F1
#
_entry.id   AF-A0A0Z8X7E1-F1
#
_cell.length_a   1.000
_cell.length_b   1.000
_cell.length_c   1.000
_cell.angle_alpha   90.00
_cell.angle_beta   90.00
_cell.angle_gamma   90.00
#
_symmetry.space_group_name_H-M   'P 1'
#
loop_
_entity.id
_entity.type
_entity.pdbx_description
1 polymer ?
#
loop_
_entity_poly.entity_id
_entity_poly.type
_entity_poly.pdbx_seq_one_letter_code
_entity_poly.pdbx_strand_id
1 'polypeptide(L)'
;MFADYGWDYVGDCNHFAYFRKNESLGEVELYSDRQSKFEMIDRIITRQFLLVSSLFVFFILLFYVLKLPAVMIGMELLTYQCYSIVLSA
;
A
#
# COMPACT_ATOMS: atom_id res chain seq x y z
N MET A 1 -26.75 -8.92 -19.03
CA MET A 1 -25.29 -8.71 -18.93
C MET A 1 -24.82 -8.68 -17.49
N PHE A 2 -25.08 -7.66 -16.67
CA PHE A 2 -24.59 -7.64 -15.26
C PHE A 2 -25.35 -8.60 -14.33
N ALA A 3 -26.66 -8.78 -14.56
CA ALA A 3 -27.48 -9.76 -13.83
C ALA A 3 -26.96 -11.21 -14.00
N ASP A 4 -26.37 -11.54 -15.15
CA ASP A 4 -25.82 -12.88 -15.44
C ASP A 4 -24.56 -13.19 -14.62
N TYR A 5 -23.91 -12.16 -14.07
CA TYR A 5 -22.76 -12.27 -13.17
C TYR A 5 -23.14 -12.12 -11.68
N GLY A 6 -24.44 -12.17 -11.36
CA GLY A 6 -24.96 -12.09 -9.99
C GLY A 6 -24.98 -10.69 -9.39
N TRP A 7 -25.01 -9.65 -10.23
CA TRP A 7 -25.17 -8.26 -9.78
C TRP A 7 -26.63 -7.84 -9.82
N ASP A 8 -27.15 -7.40 -8.68
CA ASP A 8 -28.48 -6.85 -8.52
C ASP A 8 -28.46 -5.33 -8.79
N TYR A 9 -29.43 -4.84 -9.55
CA TYR A 9 -29.56 -3.42 -9.82
C TYR A 9 -30.09 -2.68 -8.58
N VAL A 10 -29.42 -1.59 -8.20
CA VAL A 10 -29.77 -0.78 -7.03
C VAL A 10 -30.54 0.48 -7.41
N GLY A 11 -30.16 1.12 -8.52
CA GLY A 11 -30.73 2.38 -8.96
C GLY A 11 -29.77 3.20 -9.82
N ASP A 12 -30.24 4.32 -10.31
CA ASP A 12 -29.51 5.25 -11.17
C ASP A 12 -29.33 6.62 -10.50
N CYS A 13 -28.12 7.17 -10.57
CA CYS A 13 -27.80 8.51 -10.08
C CYS A 13 -26.77 9.17 -11.00
N ASN A 14 -26.97 10.44 -11.35
CA ASN A 14 -26.10 11.20 -12.26
C ASN A 14 -25.77 10.46 -13.59
N HIS A 15 -26.76 9.80 -14.19
CA HIS A 15 -26.60 8.98 -15.41
C HIS A 15 -25.72 7.72 -15.24
N PHE A 16 -25.31 7.39 -14.01
CA PHE A 16 -24.65 6.13 -13.69
C PHE A 16 -25.65 5.17 -13.08
N ALA A 17 -25.70 3.94 -13.62
CA ALA A 17 -26.45 2.84 -13.03
C ALA A 17 -25.57 2.12 -11.99
N TYR A 18 -26.10 1.95 -10.78
CA TYR A 18 -25.45 1.29 -9.66
C TYR A 18 -25.94 -0.14 -9.54
N PHE A 19 -24.99 -1.05 -9.32
CA PHE A 19 -25.24 -2.47 -9.14
C PHE A 19 -24.56 -2.94 -7.87
N ARG A 20 -25.16 -3.90 -7.17
CA ARG A 20 -24.64 -4.51 -5.95
C ARG A 20 -24.60 -6.02 -6.11
N LYS A 21 -23.49 -6.63 -5.70
CA LYS A 21 -23.38 -8.09 -5.61
C LYS A 21 -23.88 -8.53 -4.22
N ASN A 22 -24.69 -9.58 -4.17
CA ASN A 22 -25.21 -10.10 -2.91
C ASN A 22 -24.09 -10.82 -2.12
N GLU A 23 -23.86 -10.42 -0.87
CA GLU A 23 -22.76 -10.92 -0.03
C GLU A 23 -22.89 -12.41 0.31
N SER A 24 -24.09 -12.98 0.18
CA SER A 24 -24.38 -14.39 0.47
C SER A 24 -23.79 -15.38 -0.54
N LEU A 25 -23.32 -14.92 -1.71
CA LEU A 25 -22.80 -15.77 -2.80
C LEU A 25 -21.27 -15.94 -2.80
N GLY A 26 -20.59 -15.54 -1.74
CA GLY A 26 -19.28 -16.07 -1.38
C GLY A 26 -18.04 -15.37 -1.95
N GLU A 27 -18.15 -14.54 -2.99
CA GLU A 27 -16.99 -13.76 -3.46
C GLU A 27 -17.36 -12.32 -3.83
N VAL A 28 -17.15 -11.43 -2.86
CA VAL A 28 -17.08 -9.97 -3.04
C VAL A 28 -15.67 -9.61 -3.51
N GLU A 29 -15.22 -10.18 -4.63
CA GLU A 29 -14.02 -9.69 -5.30
C GLU A 29 -14.39 -8.47 -6.15
N LEU A 30 -13.93 -7.29 -5.72
CA LEU A 30 -14.18 -6.01 -6.39
C LEU A 30 -13.57 -5.94 -7.80
N TYR A 31 -12.54 -6.75 -8.05
CA TYR A 31 -11.82 -6.82 -9.32
C TYR A 31 -11.87 -8.26 -9.84
N SER A 32 -12.42 -8.46 -11.03
CA SER A 32 -12.50 -9.77 -11.66
C SER A 32 -11.22 -10.16 -12.41
N ASP A 33 -10.41 -9.18 -12.82
CA ASP A 33 -9.21 -9.38 -13.61
C ASP A 33 -7.93 -9.24 -12.77
N ARG A 34 -6.90 -10.03 -13.11
CA ARG A 34 -5.61 -9.97 -12.41
C ARG A 34 -4.88 -8.65 -12.64
N GLN A 35 -5.09 -8.00 -13.79
CA GLN A 35 -4.36 -6.80 -14.17
C GLN A 35 -4.74 -5.60 -13.29
N SER A 36 -6.04 -5.34 -13.12
CA SER A 36 -6.53 -4.26 -12.26
C SER A 36 -6.14 -4.45 -10.78
N LYS A 37 -6.06 -5.70 -10.31
CA LYS A 37 -5.54 -6.02 -8.96
C LYS A 37 -4.07 -5.61 -8.82
N PHE A 38 -3.23 -5.91 -9.80
CA PHE A 38 -1.81 -5.51 -9.76
C PHE A 38 -1.65 -4.00 -9.80
N GLU A 39 -2.42 -3.29 -10.62
CA GLU A 39 -2.37 -1.82 -10.69
C GLU A 39 -2.78 -1.16 -9.36
N MET A 40 -3.78 -1.72 -8.67
CA MET A 40 -4.17 -1.26 -7.34
C MET A 40 -3.05 -1.49 -6.32
N ILE A 41 -2.48 -2.70 -6.28
CA ILE A 41 -1.40 -3.05 -5.37
C ILE A 41 -0.18 -2.16 -5.62
N ASP A 42 0.19 -1.98 -6.88
CA ASP A 42 1.33 -1.14 -7.28
C ASP A 42 1.13 0.31 -6.83
N ARG A 43 -0.07 0.87 -6.99
CA ARG A 43 -0.39 2.22 -6.51
C ARG A 43 -0.28 2.34 -4.99
N ILE A 44 -0.72 1.33 -4.26
CA ILE A 44 -0.64 1.30 -2.79
C ILE A 44 0.82 1.21 -2.34
N ILE A 45 1.58 0.27 -2.92
CA ILE A 45 3.00 0.07 -2.61
C ILE A 45 3.79 1.33 -2.94
N THR A 46 3.60 1.90 -4.13
CA THR A 46 4.27 3.12 -4.56
C THR A 46 3.99 4.28 -3.60
N ARG A 47 2.72 4.48 -3.20
CA ARG A 47 2.38 5.54 -2.24
C ARG A 47 3.02 5.31 -0.87
N GLN A 48 3.00 4.08 -0.37
CA GLN A 48 3.64 3.76 0.91
C GLN A 48 5.15 3.92 0.83
N PHE A 49 5.79 3.47 -0.25
CA PHE A 49 7.22 3.59 -0.47
C PHE A 49 7.66 5.06 -0.54
N LEU A 50 6.91 5.90 -1.25
CA LEU A 50 7.18 7.34 -1.30
C LEU A 50 7.07 8.01 0.07
N LEU A 51 6.07 7.64 0.88
CA LEU A 51 5.92 8.16 2.24
C LEU A 51 7.09 7.74 3.15
N VAL A 52 7.46 6.46 3.13
CA VAL A 52 8.57 5.93 3.92
C VAL A 52 9.90 6.56 3.48
N SER A 53 10.14 6.65 2.18
CA SER A 53 11.34 7.29 1.62
C SER A 53 11.42 8.77 2.01
N SER A 54 10.30 9.50 1.94
CA SER A 54 10.23 10.91 2.36
C SER A 54 10.57 11.09 3.84
N LEU A 55 9.98 10.26 4.71
CA LEU A 55 10.27 10.28 6.15
C LEU A 55 11.74 9.95 6.43
N PHE A 56 12.30 8.97 5.74
CA PHE A 56 13.71 8.60 5.90
C PHE A 56 14.64 9.78 5.58
N VAL A 57 14.43 10.43 4.43
CA VAL A 57 15.21 11.62 4.05
C VAL A 57 15.03 12.75 5.05
N PHE A 58 13.81 12.98 5.55
CA PHE A 58 13.53 13.98 6.57
C PHE A 58 14.31 13.73 7.86
N PHE A 59 14.33 12.49 8.36
CA PHE A 59 15.09 12.15 9.57
C PHE A 59 16.60 12.31 9.39
N ILE A 60 17.16 11.90 8.25
CA ILE A 60 18.58 12.11 7.94
C ILE A 60 18.93 13.61 7.97
N LEU A 61 18.11 14.44 7.32
CA LEU A 61 18.34 15.88 7.28
C LEU A 61 18.19 16.51 8.66
N LEU A 62 17.17 16.11 9.43
CA LEU A 62 16.94 16.57 10.79
C LEU A 62 18.15 16.30 11.70
N PHE A 63 18.66 15.06 11.70
CA PHE A 63 19.80 14.69 12.53
C PHE A 63 21.12 15.33 12.08
N TYR A 64 21.29 15.54 10.76
CA TYR A 64 22.42 16.28 10.21
C TYR A 64 22.43 17.74 10.69
N VAL A 65 21.28 18.43 10.62
CA VAL A 65 21.15 19.83 11.06
C VAL A 65 21.32 19.97 12.57
N LEU A 66 20.78 19.03 13.35
CA LEU A 66 20.90 19.04 14.80
C LEU A 66 22.31 18.68 15.31
N LYS A 67 23.25 18.31 14.42
CA LYS A 67 24.63 17.90 14.75
C LYS A 67 24.66 16.93 15.93
N LEU A 68 23.82 15.90 15.88
CA LEU A 68 23.76 14.84 16.90
C LEU A 68 24.56 13.62 16.42
N PRO A 69 25.91 13.61 16.54
CA PRO A 69 26.75 12.53 16.01
C PRO A 69 26.45 11.17 16.65
N ALA A 70 26.02 11.16 17.93
CA ALA A 70 25.65 9.95 18.64
C ALA A 70 24.44 9.22 18.01
N VAL A 71 23.47 9.96 17.47
CA VAL A 71 22.29 9.36 16.83
C VAL A 71 22.65 8.79 15.46
N MET A 72 23.49 9.48 14.68
CA MET A 72 23.93 8.97 13.38
C MET A 72 24.73 7.66 13.52
N ILE A 73 25.65 7.59 14.48
CA ILE A 73 26.42 6.38 14.78
C ILE A 73 25.50 5.24 15.27
N GLY A 74 24.50 5.56 16.10
CA GLY A 74 23.52 4.58 16.58
C GLY A 74 22.66 3.99 15.46
N MET A 75 22.24 4.81 14.49
CA MET A 75 21.45 4.36 13.33
C MET A 75 22.27 3.44 12.41
N GLU A 76 23.55 3.73 12.18
CA GLU A 76 24.44 2.86 11.38
C GLU A 76 24.70 1.51 12.06
N LEU A 77 24.84 1.48 13.39
CA LEU A 77 25.00 0.22 14.13
C LEU A 77 23.73 -0.65 14.09
N LEU A 78 22.56 -0.02 14.17
CA LEU A 78 21.28 -0.71 14.09
C LEU A 78 21.04 -1.30 12.69
N THR A 79 21.34 -0.55 11.62
CA THR A 79 21.26 -1.10 10.26
C THR A 79 22.26 -2.23 10.06
N TYR A 80 23.49 -2.12 10.58
CA TYR A 80 24.48 -3.20 10.52
C TYR A 80 24.02 -4.47 11.26
N GLN A 81 23.40 -4.32 12.44
CA GLN A 81 22.80 -5.45 13.15
C GLN A 81 21.65 -6.08 12.37
N CYS A 82 20.75 -5.28 11.80
CA CYS A 82 19.66 -5.80 10.96
C CYS A 82 20.21 -6.57 9.75
N TYR A 83 21.23 -6.05 9.05
CA TYR A 83 21.87 -6.74 7.93
C TYR A 83 22.54 -8.06 8.36
N SER A 84 23.26 -8.05 9.49
CA SER A 84 23.89 -9.26 10.03
C SER A 84 22.87 -10.34 10.39
N ILE A 85 21.73 -9.96 10.96
CA ILE A 85 20.67 -10.91 11.35
C ILE A 85 20.02 -11.51 10.09
N VAL A 86 19.71 -10.69 9.09
CA VAL A 86 19.11 -11.14 7.82
C VAL A 86 20.06 -12.04 7.02
N LEU A 87 21.38 -11.78 7.04
CA LEU A 87 22.36 -12.64 6.36
C LEU A 87 22.61 -13.97 7.10
N SER A 88 22.30 -14.02 8.40
CA SER A 88 22.44 -15.23 9.23
C SER A 88 21.20 -16.14 9.25
N ALA A 89 20.08 -15.68 8.67
CA ALA A 89 18.81 -16.39 8.57
C ALA A 89 18.65 -17.03 7.19
#